data_AF-A0A6P4ZE97-F1
#
_entry.id   AF-A0A6P4ZE97-F1
#
_cell.length_a   1.000
_cell.length_b   1.000
_cell.length_c   1.000
_cell.angle_alpha   90.00
_cell.angle_beta   90.00
_cell.angle_gamma   90.00
#
_symmetry.space_group_name_H-M   'P 1'
#
loop_
_entity.id
_entity.type
_entity.pdbx_description
1 polymer ?
#
loop_
_entity_poly.entity_id
_entity_poly.type
_entity_poly.pdbx_seq_one_letter_code
_entity_poly.pdbx_strand_id
1 'polypeptide(L)'
;MAHDLDYPCNLTRPPVDLPVGLQALDLVGNHIKEIPPKAFRNLTELQDLAFWQQPSLTTIDDDAFYGLSKMQYMDASSTGINKITNGTFNGLSGMGELVLGECKIPNIPVGAFHQMTSLTTLWLDGNLLTTLDPVVLDRRFLSHLSEVYLWGNPWTCDCHLRWLKEHIDNNNTAPTVDSPHIMVCNAPPKLKGRAFDTLTPKDFVCEDGDFDPSTAKSSRPGRVEVVRDERMHMPFTGAGKSLRVPTVWRDENMSICTPAVVDDYSILCMAGVVLLFLWVGFSMGRFVGKGQR
;
A
#
# COMPACT_ATOMS: atom_id res chain seq x y z
N MET A 1 13.70 26.75 -25.17
CA MET A 1 12.94 25.98 -24.16
C MET A 1 13.87 24.87 -23.73
N ALA A 2 14.31 24.84 -22.47
CA ALA A 2 15.20 23.80 -21.98
C ALA A 2 14.32 22.59 -21.67
N HIS A 3 14.34 21.59 -22.55
CA HIS A 3 13.48 20.41 -22.43
C HIS A 3 14.07 19.36 -21.48
N ASP A 4 15.39 19.34 -21.29
CA ASP A 4 16.09 18.40 -20.41
C ASP A 4 17.20 19.14 -19.63
N LEU A 5 17.28 18.90 -18.32
CA LEU A 5 18.32 19.41 -17.43
C LEU A 5 19.04 18.23 -16.79
N ASP A 6 20.28 17.98 -17.23
CA ASP A 6 21.19 16.99 -16.65
C ASP A 6 21.98 17.64 -15.51
N TYR A 7 21.75 17.22 -14.26
CA TYR A 7 22.40 17.79 -13.08
C TYR A 7 23.73 17.07 -12.76
N PRO A 8 24.78 17.80 -12.32
CA PRO A 8 26.01 17.16 -11.88
C PRO A 8 25.73 16.20 -10.71
N CYS A 9 26.23 14.97 -10.82
CA CYS A 9 26.05 13.81 -9.91
C CYS A 9 26.62 14.01 -8.48
N ASN A 10 26.24 15.10 -7.80
CA ASN A 10 26.67 15.42 -6.44
C ASN A 10 25.62 16.20 -5.64
N LEU A 11 24.37 16.23 -6.11
CA LEU A 11 23.28 16.81 -5.34
C LEU A 11 23.00 15.98 -4.09
N THR A 12 22.85 16.65 -2.95
CA THR A 12 22.49 16.03 -1.66
C THR A 12 21.05 16.28 -1.25
N ARG A 13 20.34 17.11 -2.03
CA ARG A 13 18.92 17.47 -1.86
C ARG A 13 18.32 17.73 -3.24
N PRO A 14 16.99 17.60 -3.41
CA PRO A 14 16.33 17.99 -4.64
C PRO A 14 16.63 19.47 -5.00
N PRO A 15 16.89 19.78 -6.28
CA PRO A 15 17.18 21.15 -6.68
C PRO A 15 15.94 22.05 -6.51
N VAL A 16 16.19 23.29 -6.12
CA VAL A 16 15.17 24.34 -6.02
C VAL A 16 15.24 25.26 -7.25
N ASP A 17 14.17 26.01 -7.50
CA ASP A 17 14.08 27.02 -8.58
C ASP A 17 14.20 26.46 -10.01
N LEU A 18 13.65 25.27 -10.23
CA LEU A 18 13.48 24.65 -11.54
C LEU A 18 12.44 25.40 -12.41
N PRO A 19 12.58 25.37 -13.75
CA PRO A 19 11.63 26.04 -14.65
C PRO A 19 10.24 25.38 -14.60
N VAL A 20 9.19 26.19 -14.43
CA VAL A 20 7.80 25.70 -14.20
C VAL A 20 7.21 24.89 -15.37
N GLY A 21 7.76 25.04 -16.58
CA GLY A 21 7.34 24.29 -17.78
C GLY A 21 8.18 23.04 -18.06
N LEU A 22 9.01 22.61 -17.11
CA LEU A 22 9.84 21.42 -17.25
C LEU A 22 8.96 20.17 -17.39
N GLN A 23 9.29 19.31 -18.37
CA GLN A 23 8.56 18.08 -18.64
C GLN A 23 9.33 16.84 -18.20
N ALA A 24 10.67 16.88 -18.25
CA ALA A 24 11.52 15.80 -17.78
C ALA A 24 12.57 16.35 -16.80
N LEU A 25 12.77 15.64 -15.68
CA LEU A 25 13.80 15.96 -14.69
C LEU A 25 14.64 14.72 -14.42
N ASP A 26 15.93 14.82 -14.75
CA ASP A 26 16.93 13.80 -14.48
C ASP A 26 17.74 14.19 -13.23
N LEU A 27 17.67 13.35 -12.20
CA LEU A 27 18.47 13.44 -11.00
C LEU A 27 19.33 12.18 -10.81
N VAL A 28 19.50 11.32 -11.80
CA VAL A 28 20.19 10.02 -11.69
C VAL A 28 21.61 10.15 -11.11
N GLY A 29 22.00 9.16 -10.30
CA GLY A 29 23.37 9.08 -9.77
C GLY A 29 23.75 10.19 -8.77
N ASN A 30 22.77 10.92 -8.23
CA ASN A 30 22.99 11.88 -7.16
C ASN A 30 23.07 11.22 -5.76
N HIS A 31 23.32 12.04 -4.75
CA HIS A 31 23.50 11.64 -3.36
C HIS A 31 22.37 12.18 -2.46
N ILE A 32 21.17 12.29 -3.03
CA ILE A 32 19.97 12.76 -2.32
C ILE A 32 19.63 11.73 -1.24
N LYS A 33 19.26 12.21 -0.05
CA LYS A 33 18.92 11.34 1.09
C LYS A 33 17.41 11.16 1.26
N GLU A 34 16.67 12.22 0.99
CA GLU A 34 15.24 12.31 1.18
C GLU A 34 14.61 13.17 0.08
N ILE A 35 13.39 12.83 -0.31
CA ILE A 35 12.50 13.71 -1.08
C ILE A 35 11.45 14.24 -0.10
N PRO A 36 11.52 15.53 0.29
CA PRO A 36 10.61 16.09 1.28
C PRO A 36 9.21 16.36 0.68
N PRO A 37 8.20 16.65 1.53
CA PRO A 37 6.85 16.96 1.05
C PRO A 37 6.86 18.12 0.07
N LYS A 38 6.12 17.98 -1.03
CA LYS A 38 5.92 19.02 -2.05
C LYS A 38 7.22 19.49 -2.72
N ALA A 39 8.25 18.65 -2.75
CA ALA A 39 9.58 18.97 -3.32
C ALA A 39 9.49 19.54 -4.74
N PHE A 40 8.58 19.02 -5.56
CA PHE A 40 8.44 19.38 -6.98
C PHE A 40 7.13 20.10 -7.31
N ARG A 41 6.38 20.62 -6.32
CA ARG A 41 5.00 21.12 -6.48
C ARG A 41 4.78 22.18 -7.57
N ASN A 42 5.83 22.90 -7.96
CA ASN A 42 5.76 23.96 -8.97
C ASN A 42 5.94 23.41 -10.41
N LEU A 43 6.31 22.14 -10.57
CA LEU A 43 6.57 21.50 -11.86
C LEU A 43 5.31 20.78 -12.36
N THR A 44 4.22 21.52 -12.48
CA THR A 44 2.91 20.93 -12.83
C THR A 44 2.85 20.33 -14.23
N GLU A 45 3.83 20.64 -15.09
CA GLU A 45 3.99 20.08 -16.44
C GLU A 45 4.91 18.85 -16.50
N LEU A 46 5.48 18.44 -15.36
CA LEU A 46 6.40 17.31 -15.28
C LEU A 46 5.68 16.01 -15.63
N GLN A 47 6.30 15.27 -16.55
CA GLN A 47 5.86 13.98 -17.07
C GLN A 47 6.85 12.89 -16.64
N ASP A 48 8.15 13.17 -16.72
CA ASP A 48 9.19 12.18 -16.47
C ASP A 48 10.10 12.61 -15.32
N LEU A 49 10.32 11.71 -14.37
CA LEU A 49 11.20 11.95 -13.23
C LEU A 49 12.07 10.73 -12.96
N ALA A 50 13.38 10.89 -13.13
CA ALA A 50 14.36 9.84 -12.86
C ALA A 50 15.26 10.23 -11.68
N PHE A 51 15.37 9.36 -10.68
CA PHE A 51 16.29 9.50 -9.54
C PHE A 51 16.84 8.13 -9.09
N TRP A 52 17.08 7.24 -10.05
CA TRP A 52 17.68 5.92 -9.83
C TRP A 52 19.20 5.98 -9.66
N GLN A 53 19.79 4.85 -9.24
CA GLN A 53 21.22 4.74 -8.89
C GLN A 53 21.67 5.66 -7.73
N GLN A 54 20.84 5.76 -6.70
CA GLN A 54 21.11 6.61 -5.52
C GLN A 54 20.92 5.82 -4.22
N PRO A 55 21.91 5.02 -3.77
CA PRO A 55 21.77 4.22 -2.55
C PRO A 55 21.54 5.05 -1.27
N SER A 56 21.87 6.35 -1.30
CA SER A 56 21.63 7.28 -0.20
C SER A 56 20.16 7.68 -0.04
N LEU A 57 19.35 7.59 -1.10
CA LEU A 57 17.95 8.00 -1.06
C LEU A 57 17.16 6.90 -0.35
N THR A 58 16.76 7.18 0.90
CA THR A 58 16.12 6.17 1.77
C THR A 58 14.67 6.47 2.08
N THR A 59 14.26 7.73 1.91
CA THR A 59 12.94 8.22 2.32
C THR A 59 12.32 9.09 1.23
N ILE A 60 11.07 8.79 0.91
CA ILE A 60 10.17 9.70 0.19
C ILE A 60 9.04 10.02 1.16
N ASP A 61 8.95 11.27 1.58
CA ASP A 61 7.92 11.70 2.52
C ASP A 61 6.54 11.75 1.85
N ASP A 62 5.50 11.68 2.68
CA ASP A 62 4.13 11.86 2.24
C ASP A 62 3.98 13.21 1.49
N ASP A 63 3.17 13.21 0.44
CA ASP A 63 2.93 14.38 -0.42
C ASP A 63 4.18 14.93 -1.14
N ALA A 64 5.28 14.17 -1.24
CA ALA A 64 6.48 14.55 -2.00
C ALA A 64 6.16 15.02 -3.44
N PHE A 65 5.20 14.35 -4.08
CA PHE A 65 4.78 14.57 -5.47
C PHE A 65 3.42 15.27 -5.61
N TYR A 66 3.00 15.98 -4.56
CA TYR A 66 1.70 16.66 -4.56
C TYR A 66 1.53 17.60 -5.75
N GLY A 67 0.42 17.42 -6.48
CA GLY A 67 0.04 18.27 -7.61
C GLY A 67 0.66 17.87 -8.96
N LEU A 68 1.44 16.79 -9.01
CA LEU A 68 2.07 16.30 -10.25
C LEU A 68 1.15 15.37 -11.06
N SER A 69 -0.07 15.79 -11.35
CA SER A 69 -1.08 14.94 -12.00
C SER A 69 -0.77 14.58 -13.46
N LYS A 70 0.22 15.23 -14.08
CA LYS A 70 0.69 14.97 -15.45
C LYS A 70 1.87 13.99 -15.50
N MET A 71 2.42 13.59 -14.36
CA MET A 71 3.50 12.60 -14.33
C MET A 71 3.06 11.30 -14.97
N GLN A 72 3.88 10.74 -15.85
CA GLN A 72 3.65 9.50 -16.58
C GLN A 72 4.68 8.43 -16.25
N TYR A 73 5.93 8.82 -16.00
CA TYR A 73 7.02 7.89 -15.75
C TYR A 73 7.88 8.32 -14.56
N MET A 74 8.05 7.43 -13.59
CA MET A 74 8.96 7.62 -12.46
C MET A 74 9.91 6.44 -12.33
N ASP A 75 11.22 6.71 -12.37
CA ASP A 75 12.24 5.71 -12.06
C ASP A 75 13.01 6.05 -10.79
N ALA A 76 12.76 5.24 -9.76
CA ALA A 76 13.34 5.31 -8.44
C ALA A 76 14.16 4.03 -8.11
N SER A 77 14.52 3.25 -9.13
CA SER A 77 15.19 1.97 -8.97
C SER A 77 16.60 2.10 -8.40
N SER A 78 17.12 1.01 -7.82
CA SER A 78 18.48 0.98 -7.24
C SER A 78 18.73 2.09 -6.21
N THR A 79 17.70 2.42 -5.42
CA THR A 79 17.79 3.37 -4.30
C THR A 79 17.75 2.65 -2.95
N GLY A 80 17.95 3.39 -1.86
CA GLY A 80 17.85 2.88 -0.49
C GLY A 80 16.44 2.91 0.09
N ILE A 81 15.39 3.19 -0.72
CA ILE A 81 14.02 3.37 -0.25
C ILE A 81 13.56 2.11 0.48
N ASN A 82 13.16 2.27 1.75
CA ASN A 82 12.82 1.15 2.62
C ASN A 82 11.42 1.25 3.24
N LYS A 83 10.65 2.28 2.87
CA LYS A 83 9.31 2.52 3.40
C LYS A 83 8.44 3.20 2.35
N ILE A 84 7.25 2.64 2.17
CA ILE A 84 6.14 3.23 1.40
C ILE A 84 4.97 3.42 2.36
N THR A 85 4.26 4.53 2.23
CA THR A 85 3.02 4.83 2.96
C THR A 85 1.88 5.05 1.96
N ASN A 86 0.66 5.21 2.45
CA ASN A 86 -0.48 5.63 1.62
C ASN A 86 -0.38 7.07 1.13
N GLY A 87 0.57 7.86 1.66
CA GLY A 87 0.81 9.25 1.26
C GLY A 87 2.00 9.45 0.32
N THR A 88 2.89 8.46 0.18
CA THR A 88 4.14 8.56 -0.61
C THR A 88 3.89 8.99 -2.06
N PHE A 89 2.84 8.45 -2.69
CA PHE A 89 2.52 8.68 -4.11
C PHE A 89 1.32 9.61 -4.34
N ASN A 90 0.95 10.41 -3.34
CA ASN A 90 -0.14 11.37 -3.47
C ASN A 90 0.09 12.37 -4.61
N GLY A 91 -0.95 12.61 -5.41
CA GLY A 91 -0.92 13.56 -6.53
C GLY A 91 -0.51 12.97 -7.88
N LEU A 92 -0.12 11.70 -7.94
CA LEU A 92 0.35 11.02 -9.16
C LEU A 92 -0.77 10.33 -9.96
N SER A 93 -1.93 10.97 -10.12
CA SER A 93 -3.10 10.35 -10.78
C SER A 93 -2.89 10.00 -12.26
N GLY A 94 -1.95 10.68 -12.93
CA GLY A 94 -1.57 10.44 -14.32
C GLY A 94 -0.50 9.38 -14.53
N MET A 95 0.06 8.81 -13.44
CA MET A 95 1.21 7.90 -13.53
C MET A 95 0.87 6.71 -14.42
N GLY A 96 1.71 6.43 -15.42
CA GLY A 96 1.61 5.26 -16.29
C GLY A 96 2.56 4.15 -15.84
N GLU A 97 3.82 4.50 -15.57
CA GLU A 97 4.85 3.54 -15.17
C GLU A 97 5.62 4.01 -13.93
N LEU A 98 5.64 3.14 -12.92
CA LEU A 98 6.36 3.36 -11.68
C LEU A 98 7.40 2.26 -11.48
N VAL A 99 8.67 2.66 -11.47
CA VAL A 99 9.81 1.76 -11.28
C VAL A 99 10.37 1.88 -9.87
N LEU A 100 10.17 0.85 -9.04
CA LEU A 100 10.70 0.74 -7.66
C LEU A 100 11.61 -0.49 -7.49
N GLY A 101 12.20 -0.96 -8.59
CA GLY A 101 13.07 -2.14 -8.61
C GLY A 101 14.35 -1.96 -7.77
N GLU A 102 14.88 -3.05 -7.22
CA GLU A 102 16.15 -3.11 -6.47
C GLU A 102 16.26 -2.14 -5.27
N CYS A 103 15.12 -1.70 -4.73
CA CYS A 103 15.06 -0.89 -3.52
C CYS A 103 15.23 -1.77 -2.26
N LYS A 104 14.73 -1.33 -1.11
CA LYS A 104 14.80 -2.05 0.17
C LYS A 104 13.43 -2.15 0.83
N ILE A 105 12.37 -2.22 0.02
CA ILE A 105 10.98 -2.13 0.48
C ILE A 105 10.54 -3.49 1.06
N PRO A 106 10.19 -3.56 2.36
CA PRO A 106 9.83 -4.83 3.00
C PRO A 106 8.35 -5.19 2.89
N ASN A 107 7.47 -4.20 2.68
CA ASN A 107 6.04 -4.39 2.52
C ASN A 107 5.43 -3.19 1.77
N ILE A 108 4.29 -3.42 1.14
CA ILE A 108 3.46 -2.39 0.53
C ILE A 108 2.16 -2.29 1.31
N PRO A 109 1.81 -1.11 1.87
CA PRO A 109 0.55 -0.95 2.56
C PRO A 109 -0.62 -0.98 1.57
N VAL A 110 -1.76 -1.55 2.02
CA VAL A 110 -3.01 -1.46 1.28
C VAL A 110 -3.39 0.02 1.10
N GLY A 111 -3.59 0.43 -0.14
CA GLY A 111 -3.86 1.83 -0.48
C GLY A 111 -2.69 2.61 -1.08
N ALA A 112 -1.45 2.09 -0.99
CA ALA A 112 -0.25 2.79 -1.47
C ALA A 112 -0.37 3.33 -2.91
N PHE A 113 -1.07 2.59 -3.76
CA PHE A 113 -1.18 2.88 -5.19
C PHE A 113 -2.56 3.36 -5.64
N HIS A 114 -3.57 3.43 -4.76
CA HIS A 114 -4.97 3.64 -5.15
C HIS A 114 -5.24 4.97 -5.89
N GLN A 115 -4.39 5.99 -5.71
CA GLN A 115 -4.54 7.27 -6.43
C GLN A 115 -3.98 7.23 -7.86
N MET A 116 -3.12 6.27 -8.20
CA MET A 116 -2.50 6.14 -9.52
C MET A 116 -3.43 5.38 -10.47
N THR A 117 -4.60 5.95 -10.75
CA THR A 117 -5.66 5.31 -11.56
C THR A 117 -5.27 5.04 -13.00
N SER A 118 -4.22 5.70 -13.49
CA SER A 118 -3.69 5.55 -14.86
C SER A 118 -2.55 4.53 -14.95
N LEU A 119 -2.13 3.94 -13.82
CA LEU A 119 -0.95 3.08 -13.76
C LEU A 119 -1.15 1.84 -14.62
N THR A 120 -0.23 1.60 -15.55
CA THR A 120 -0.20 0.43 -16.44
C THR A 120 0.88 -0.56 -16.04
N THR A 121 2.03 -0.05 -15.58
CA THR A 121 3.22 -0.87 -15.29
C THR A 121 3.79 -0.54 -13.92
N LEU A 122 4.02 -1.58 -13.11
CA LEU A 122 4.59 -1.43 -11.76
C LEU A 122 5.75 -2.39 -11.55
N TRP A 123 6.92 -1.85 -11.25
CA TRP A 123 8.10 -2.64 -10.94
C TRP A 123 8.36 -2.66 -9.43
N LEU A 124 8.32 -3.84 -8.83
CA LEU A 124 8.61 -4.11 -7.42
C LEU A 124 9.66 -5.20 -7.26
N ASP A 125 10.34 -5.59 -8.33
CA ASP A 125 11.38 -6.61 -8.34
C ASP A 125 12.59 -6.23 -7.48
N GLY A 126 13.36 -7.23 -7.04
CA GLY A 126 14.60 -7.00 -6.29
C GLY A 126 14.42 -6.30 -4.93
N ASN A 127 13.21 -6.30 -4.37
CA ASN A 127 12.91 -5.72 -3.06
C ASN A 127 13.00 -6.76 -1.92
N LEU A 128 12.46 -6.42 -0.75
CA LEU A 128 12.45 -7.26 0.45
C LEU A 128 11.03 -7.78 0.76
N LEU A 129 10.15 -7.86 -0.24
CA LEU A 129 8.78 -8.32 -0.07
C LEU A 129 8.76 -9.81 0.27
N THR A 130 8.17 -10.16 1.41
CA THR A 130 7.95 -11.55 1.82
C THR A 130 6.54 -12.02 1.46
N THR A 131 5.59 -11.11 1.33
CA THR A 131 4.20 -11.36 0.93
C THR A 131 3.64 -10.13 0.22
N LEU A 132 2.47 -10.27 -0.40
CA LEU A 132 1.75 -9.18 -1.04
C LEU A 132 0.25 -9.37 -0.78
N ASP A 133 -0.41 -8.35 -0.25
CA ASP A 133 -1.86 -8.39 -0.05
C ASP A 133 -2.57 -8.26 -1.41
N PRO A 134 -3.59 -9.09 -1.72
CA PRO A 134 -4.30 -9.03 -3.00
C PRO A 134 -4.95 -7.67 -3.28
N VAL A 135 -5.30 -6.90 -2.24
CA VAL A 135 -5.91 -5.56 -2.39
C VAL A 135 -4.92 -4.56 -2.98
N VAL A 136 -3.61 -4.78 -2.83
CA VAL A 136 -2.58 -3.89 -3.39
C VAL A 136 -2.65 -3.82 -4.92
N LEU A 137 -3.02 -4.93 -5.58
CA LEU A 137 -3.16 -5.03 -7.04
C LEU A 137 -4.63 -5.05 -7.51
N ASP A 138 -5.55 -4.61 -6.66
CA ASP A 138 -6.98 -4.68 -6.96
C ASP A 138 -7.38 -3.75 -8.10
N ARG A 139 -7.96 -4.33 -9.15
CA ARG A 139 -8.42 -3.63 -10.35
C ARG A 139 -9.56 -2.64 -10.11
N ARG A 140 -10.23 -2.69 -8.97
CA ARG A 140 -11.21 -1.67 -8.56
C ARG A 140 -10.56 -0.29 -8.41
N PHE A 141 -9.28 -0.25 -8.02
CA PHE A 141 -8.51 0.98 -7.89
C PHE A 141 -7.52 1.15 -9.05
N LEU A 142 -6.91 0.05 -9.50
CA LEU A 142 -5.88 0.02 -10.54
C LEU A 142 -6.45 -0.53 -11.86
N SER A 143 -7.45 0.15 -12.43
CA SER A 143 -8.22 -0.38 -13.57
C SER A 143 -7.42 -0.58 -14.85
N HIS A 144 -6.34 0.19 -15.02
CA HIS A 144 -5.46 0.16 -16.19
C HIS A 144 -4.19 -0.69 -15.99
N LEU A 145 -3.97 -1.22 -14.78
CA LEU A 145 -2.75 -1.96 -14.48
C LEU A 145 -2.73 -3.25 -15.29
N SER A 146 -1.75 -3.34 -16.18
CA SER A 146 -1.57 -4.43 -17.13
C SER A 146 -0.44 -5.36 -16.75
N GLU A 147 0.62 -4.83 -16.13
CA GLU A 147 1.85 -5.58 -15.91
C GLU A 147 2.51 -5.25 -14.57
N VAL A 148 2.98 -6.29 -13.88
CA VAL A 148 3.71 -6.16 -12.62
C VAL A 148 4.96 -7.02 -12.61
N TYR A 149 6.07 -6.48 -12.09
CA TYR A 149 7.33 -7.19 -11.94
C TYR A 149 7.58 -7.47 -10.45
N LEU A 150 7.69 -8.75 -10.09
CA LEU A 150 7.71 -9.22 -8.70
C LEU A 150 8.89 -10.16 -8.38
N TRP A 151 9.73 -10.50 -9.37
CA TRP A 151 10.86 -11.40 -9.18
C TRP A 151 11.95 -10.79 -8.28
N GLY A 152 12.88 -11.62 -7.79
CA GLY A 152 13.97 -11.13 -6.92
C GLY A 152 13.55 -10.70 -5.51
N ASN A 153 12.35 -11.05 -5.06
CA ASN A 153 11.87 -10.80 -3.69
C ASN A 153 11.93 -12.09 -2.82
N PRO A 154 12.14 -11.98 -1.50
CA PRO A 154 12.22 -13.11 -0.57
C PRO A 154 10.85 -13.71 -0.20
N TRP A 155 10.09 -14.16 -1.20
CA TRP A 155 8.71 -14.65 -1.04
C TRP A 155 8.55 -15.76 -0.02
N THR A 156 7.55 -15.63 0.85
CA THR A 156 7.06 -16.66 1.77
C THR A 156 5.86 -17.33 1.11
N CYS A 157 6.07 -18.53 0.59
CA CYS A 157 5.08 -19.31 -0.16
C CYS A 157 4.18 -20.12 0.79
N ASP A 158 3.46 -19.42 1.65
CA ASP A 158 2.44 -19.98 2.54
C ASP A 158 1.02 -19.70 2.01
N CYS A 159 -0.01 -19.94 2.82
CA CYS A 159 -1.39 -19.68 2.40
C CYS A 159 -1.69 -18.20 2.09
N HIS A 160 -0.98 -17.25 2.68
CA HIS A 160 -1.19 -15.81 2.44
C HIS A 160 -0.77 -15.40 1.03
N LEU A 161 0.21 -16.10 0.44
CA LEU A 161 0.68 -15.84 -0.93
C LEU A 161 0.01 -16.77 -1.97
N ARG A 162 -0.90 -17.66 -1.55
CA ARG A 162 -1.61 -18.59 -2.46
C ARG A 162 -2.34 -17.86 -3.57
N TRP A 163 -3.01 -16.74 -3.25
CA TRP A 163 -3.78 -15.97 -4.24
C TRP A 163 -2.90 -15.55 -5.42
N LEU A 164 -1.63 -15.20 -5.16
CA LEU A 164 -0.71 -14.73 -6.19
C LEU A 164 -0.35 -15.89 -7.14
N LYS A 165 -0.20 -17.10 -6.60
CA LYS A 165 -0.02 -18.30 -7.41
C LYS A 165 -1.27 -18.61 -8.24
N GLU A 166 -2.46 -18.53 -7.66
CA GLU A 166 -3.73 -18.71 -8.38
C GLU A 166 -3.92 -17.67 -9.49
N HIS A 167 -3.51 -16.43 -9.23
CA HIS A 167 -3.53 -15.33 -10.18
C HIS A 167 -2.55 -15.55 -11.34
N ILE A 168 -1.31 -15.98 -11.06
CA ILE A 168 -0.31 -16.31 -12.08
C ILE A 168 -0.78 -17.47 -12.97
N ASP A 169 -1.39 -18.50 -12.38
CA ASP A 169 -1.87 -19.68 -13.11
C ASP A 169 -3.09 -19.37 -14.01
N ASN A 170 -3.74 -18.23 -13.79
CA ASN A 170 -4.89 -17.79 -14.59
C ASN A 170 -4.46 -16.78 -15.66
N ASN A 171 -4.17 -17.27 -16.87
CA ASN A 171 -3.70 -16.46 -18.01
C ASN A 171 -4.66 -15.33 -18.46
N ASN A 172 -5.88 -15.24 -17.91
CA ASN A 172 -6.86 -14.21 -18.25
C ASN A 172 -7.04 -13.14 -17.16
N THR A 173 -6.28 -13.20 -16.06
CA THR A 173 -6.35 -12.19 -14.99
C THR A 173 -5.29 -11.11 -15.17
N ALA A 174 -5.72 -9.86 -15.25
CA ALA A 174 -4.85 -8.70 -15.16
C ALA A 174 -4.66 -8.28 -13.69
N PRO A 175 -3.50 -7.70 -13.32
CA PRO A 175 -2.33 -7.50 -14.18
C PRO A 175 -1.56 -8.80 -14.44
N THR A 176 -0.91 -8.91 -15.58
CA THR A 176 0.03 -10.00 -15.85
C THR A 176 1.23 -9.85 -14.93
N VAL A 177 1.62 -10.93 -14.24
CA VAL A 177 2.90 -10.96 -13.52
C VAL A 177 3.97 -11.36 -14.51
N ASP A 178 4.93 -10.47 -14.76
CA ASP A 178 6.01 -10.76 -15.69
C ASP A 178 6.99 -11.80 -15.12
N SER A 179 7.50 -12.64 -16.02
CA SER A 179 8.55 -13.63 -15.74
C SER A 179 8.34 -14.47 -14.46
N PRO A 180 7.19 -15.14 -14.27
CA PRO A 180 6.90 -15.91 -13.06
C PRO A 180 7.87 -17.09 -12.85
N HIS A 181 8.49 -17.58 -13.93
CA HIS A 181 9.51 -18.64 -13.93
C HIS A 181 10.76 -18.32 -13.09
N ILE A 182 11.08 -17.03 -12.87
CA ILE A 182 12.20 -16.59 -12.03
C ILE A 182 11.76 -16.11 -10.63
N MET A 183 10.46 -16.17 -10.31
CA MET A 183 9.98 -15.97 -8.95
C MET A 183 10.24 -17.23 -8.13
N VAL A 184 10.99 -17.10 -7.03
CA VAL A 184 11.44 -18.22 -6.20
C VAL A 184 11.01 -18.02 -4.75
N CYS A 185 10.55 -19.10 -4.11
CA CYS A 185 10.23 -19.11 -2.69
C CYS A 185 11.51 -19.02 -1.84
N ASN A 186 11.52 -18.12 -0.87
CA ASN A 186 12.56 -18.03 0.17
C ASN A 186 12.14 -18.77 1.45
N ALA A 187 10.84 -18.87 1.72
CA ALA A 187 10.24 -19.60 2.82
C ALA A 187 8.92 -20.27 2.36
N PRO A 188 8.37 -21.25 3.10
CA PRO A 188 8.99 -21.98 4.22
C PRO A 188 10.18 -22.87 3.77
N PRO A 189 10.97 -23.45 4.69
CA PRO A 189 12.14 -24.27 4.33
C PRO A 189 11.87 -25.41 3.34
N LYS A 190 10.66 -25.99 3.37
CA LYS A 190 10.24 -27.05 2.44
C LYS A 190 10.12 -26.58 0.99
N LEU A 191 9.77 -25.31 0.78
CA LEU A 191 9.60 -24.72 -0.54
C LEU A 191 10.76 -23.81 -0.95
N LYS A 192 11.72 -23.55 -0.04
CA LYS A 192 12.86 -22.68 -0.32
C LYS A 192 13.62 -23.12 -1.57
N GLY A 193 13.84 -22.18 -2.49
CA GLY A 193 14.53 -22.40 -3.76
C GLY A 193 13.62 -22.93 -4.88
N ARG A 194 12.35 -23.23 -4.62
CA ARG A 194 11.38 -23.65 -5.65
C ARG A 194 10.84 -22.44 -6.41
N ALA A 195 10.82 -22.53 -7.73
CA ALA A 195 10.20 -21.51 -8.59
C ALA A 195 8.66 -21.66 -8.62
N PHE A 196 7.94 -20.55 -8.76
CA PHE A 196 6.47 -20.50 -8.73
C PHE A 196 5.82 -21.41 -9.79
N ASP A 197 6.37 -21.47 -11.00
CA ASP A 197 5.86 -22.31 -12.10
C ASP A 197 5.90 -23.80 -11.79
N THR A 198 6.76 -24.20 -10.86
CA THR A 198 6.95 -25.60 -10.48
C THR A 198 6.07 -26.04 -9.31
N LEU A 199 5.30 -25.11 -8.75
CA LEU A 199 4.41 -25.30 -7.62
C LEU A 199 2.95 -25.23 -8.08
N THR A 200 2.04 -25.64 -7.22
CA THR A 200 0.59 -25.53 -7.38
C THR A 200 0.02 -24.73 -6.22
N PRO A 201 -1.19 -24.14 -6.34
CA PRO A 201 -1.83 -23.43 -5.24
C PRO A 201 -1.97 -24.25 -3.94
N LYS A 202 -2.01 -25.58 -4.04
CA LYS A 202 -2.11 -26.50 -2.89
C LYS A 202 -0.83 -26.60 -2.06
N ASP A 203 0.31 -26.21 -2.63
CA ASP A 203 1.60 -26.22 -1.92
C ASP A 203 1.71 -25.02 -0.95
N PHE A 204 0.93 -23.96 -1.19
CA PHE A 204 0.89 -22.73 -0.42
C PHE A 204 -0.03 -22.90 0.79
N VAL A 205 0.48 -23.44 1.88
CA VAL A 205 -0.29 -23.74 3.11
C VAL A 205 0.33 -23.06 4.33
N CYS A 206 -0.51 -22.66 5.27
CA CYS A 206 -0.07 -22.17 6.59
C CYS A 206 -0.11 -23.31 7.63
N GLU A 207 0.68 -23.18 8.68
CA GLU A 207 0.67 -24.13 9.81
C GLU A 207 -0.55 -23.88 10.72
N ASP A 208 -0.93 -24.89 11.51
CA ASP A 208 -2.10 -24.83 12.40
C ASP A 208 -2.01 -23.64 13.38
N GLY A 209 -2.96 -22.72 13.30
CA GLY A 209 -3.02 -21.51 14.13
C GLY A 209 -2.80 -20.20 13.37
N ASP A 210 -2.37 -20.26 12.10
CA ASP A 210 -2.34 -19.10 11.22
C ASP A 210 -3.70 -18.87 10.53
N PHE A 211 -4.03 -17.61 10.24
CA PHE A 211 -5.29 -17.27 9.56
C PHE A 211 -5.16 -17.54 8.05
N ASP A 212 -5.85 -18.56 7.53
CA ASP A 212 -5.90 -18.82 6.08
C ASP A 212 -6.99 -17.96 5.40
N PRO A 213 -6.61 -16.94 4.59
CA PRO A 213 -7.58 -16.07 3.93
C PRO A 213 -8.51 -16.83 2.97
N SER A 214 -8.07 -17.95 2.40
CA SER A 214 -8.87 -18.77 1.49
C SER A 214 -10.02 -19.51 2.19
N THR A 215 -9.93 -19.68 3.51
CA THR A 215 -11.00 -20.27 4.32
C THR A 215 -12.02 -19.23 4.83
N ALA A 216 -11.72 -17.94 4.66
CA ALA A 216 -12.63 -16.86 5.01
C ALA A 216 -13.85 -16.88 4.07
N LYS A 217 -14.97 -17.42 4.55
CA LYS A 217 -16.24 -17.38 3.81
C LYS A 217 -16.70 -15.92 3.73
N SER A 218 -16.88 -15.42 2.51
CA SER A 218 -17.63 -14.19 2.26
C SER A 218 -19.07 -14.36 2.74
N SER A 219 -19.37 -13.90 3.95
CA SER A 219 -20.74 -13.65 4.36
C SER A 219 -21.21 -12.38 3.65
N ARG A 220 -22.25 -12.49 2.82
CA ARG A 220 -23.01 -11.33 2.35
C ARG A 220 -23.36 -10.46 3.56
N PRO A 221 -23.41 -9.12 3.46
CA PRO A 221 -23.86 -8.29 4.56
C PRO A 221 -25.34 -8.61 4.84
N GLY A 222 -25.57 -9.54 5.76
CA GLY A 222 -26.83 -9.69 6.46
C GLY A 222 -27.06 -8.44 7.29
N ARG A 223 -28.33 -8.09 7.47
CA ARG A 223 -28.79 -6.92 8.23
C ARG A 223 -28.09 -6.88 9.60
N VAL A 224 -27.15 -5.94 9.78
CA VAL A 224 -26.50 -5.71 11.08
C VAL A 224 -27.54 -5.09 12.01
N GLU A 225 -28.06 -5.88 12.96
CA GLU A 225 -28.88 -5.35 14.05
C GLU A 225 -27.98 -4.72 15.10
N VAL A 226 -28.23 -3.46 15.42
CA VAL A 226 -27.56 -2.76 16.54
C VAL A 226 -28.14 -3.30 17.85
N VAL A 227 -27.52 -4.34 18.40
CA VAL A 227 -27.87 -4.83 19.74
C VAL A 227 -27.18 -3.94 20.78
N ARG A 228 -27.94 -3.05 21.44
CA ARG A 228 -27.47 -2.42 22.68
C ARG A 228 -27.40 -3.49 23.77
N ASP A 229 -26.20 -3.91 24.14
CA ASP A 229 -26.01 -4.79 25.29
C ASP A 229 -26.09 -3.97 26.59
N GLU A 230 -27.24 -3.98 27.25
CA GLU A 230 -27.47 -3.31 28.53
C GLU A 230 -26.82 -4.06 29.72
N ARG A 231 -26.07 -5.15 29.50
CA ARG A 231 -25.52 -6.00 30.58
C ARG A 231 -24.01 -5.89 30.81
N MET A 232 -23.31 -4.90 30.26
CA MET A 232 -21.98 -4.55 30.77
C MET A 232 -22.09 -3.61 31.97
N HIS A 233 -22.33 -4.17 33.15
CA HIS A 233 -22.07 -3.48 34.41
C HIS A 233 -20.56 -3.55 34.70
N MET A 234 -19.83 -2.48 34.38
CA MET A 234 -18.52 -2.25 35.01
C MET A 234 -18.73 -1.60 36.38
N PRO A 235 -18.03 -2.02 37.44
CA PRO A 235 -18.12 -1.37 38.74
C PRO A 235 -17.52 0.04 38.66
N PHE A 236 -18.36 1.05 38.85
CA PHE A 236 -17.94 2.44 38.98
C PHE A 236 -17.40 2.70 40.39
N THR A 237 -16.17 3.18 40.49
CA THR A 237 -15.74 4.05 41.60
C THR A 237 -14.97 5.24 41.02
N GLY A 238 -15.54 6.44 41.12
CA GLY A 238 -14.79 7.69 41.05
C GLY A 238 -15.07 8.62 39.84
N ALA A 239 -15.92 9.62 40.09
CA ALA A 239 -15.94 10.97 39.51
C ALA A 239 -15.83 11.17 37.98
N GLY A 240 -16.99 11.34 37.33
CA GLY A 240 -17.26 12.59 36.60
C GLY A 240 -16.72 12.76 35.18
N LYS A 241 -16.64 11.71 34.35
CA LYS A 241 -16.52 11.85 32.88
C LYS A 241 -17.41 10.82 32.17
N SER A 242 -18.34 11.30 31.33
CA SER A 242 -19.12 10.45 30.42
C SER A 242 -18.19 9.97 29.30
N LEU A 243 -17.67 8.75 29.42
CA LEU A 243 -17.06 8.05 28.29
C LEU A 243 -18.19 7.54 27.39
N ARG A 244 -18.16 7.89 26.10
CA ARG A 244 -18.96 7.17 25.10
C ARG A 244 -18.53 5.70 25.13
N VAL A 245 -19.49 4.82 25.41
CA VAL A 245 -19.34 3.37 25.32
C VAL A 245 -18.87 3.04 23.89
N PRO A 246 -17.84 2.20 23.69
CA PRO A 246 -17.54 1.71 22.35
C PRO A 246 -18.76 0.94 21.83
N THR A 247 -19.32 1.35 20.69
CA THR A 247 -20.35 0.57 20.01
C THR A 247 -19.70 -0.73 19.57
N VAL A 248 -19.99 -1.83 20.27
CA VAL A 248 -19.56 -3.17 19.87
C VAL A 248 -20.60 -3.70 18.89
N TRP A 249 -20.17 -3.97 17.67
CA TRP A 249 -21.02 -4.56 16.64
C TRP A 249 -20.90 -6.07 16.75
N ARG A 250 -22.04 -6.78 16.76
CA ARG A 250 -22.10 -8.24 16.73
C ARG A 250 -22.87 -8.70 15.52
N ASP A 251 -22.41 -9.79 14.92
CA ASP A 251 -23.18 -10.53 13.92
C ASP A 251 -24.19 -11.48 14.59
N GLU A 252 -24.99 -12.19 13.78
CA GLU A 252 -25.94 -13.21 14.24
C GLU A 252 -25.26 -14.40 14.97
N ASN A 253 -23.93 -14.51 14.91
CA ASN A 253 -23.11 -15.55 15.53
C ASN A 253 -22.30 -15.05 16.76
N MET A 254 -22.56 -13.82 17.25
CA MET A 254 -21.88 -13.18 18.39
C MET A 254 -20.39 -12.82 18.19
N SER A 255 -19.90 -12.70 16.96
CA SER A 255 -18.52 -12.25 16.68
C SER A 255 -18.37 -10.75 16.99
N ILE A 256 -17.23 -10.31 17.54
CA ILE A 256 -16.95 -8.88 17.81
C ILE A 256 -16.36 -8.25 16.54
N CYS A 257 -17.02 -7.24 15.97
CA CYS A 257 -16.51 -6.52 14.79
C CYS A 257 -15.84 -5.20 15.22
N THR A 258 -14.60 -4.97 14.75
CA THR A 258 -13.90 -3.68 14.89
C THR A 258 -14.16 -2.83 13.65
N PRO A 259 -14.34 -1.51 13.78
CA PRO A 259 -14.50 -0.65 12.61
C PRO A 259 -13.15 -0.50 11.89
N ALA A 260 -12.94 -1.30 10.85
CA ALA A 260 -12.00 -0.95 9.78
C ALA A 260 -12.76 -0.06 8.79
N VAL A 261 -12.33 1.20 8.63
CA VAL A 261 -12.92 2.10 7.64
C VAL A 261 -12.50 1.61 6.26
N VAL A 262 -13.38 0.85 5.61
CA VAL A 262 -13.26 0.43 4.21
C VAL A 262 -14.49 0.97 3.49
N ASP A 263 -14.44 2.26 3.17
CA ASP A 263 -15.48 3.05 2.50
C ASP A 263 -16.85 3.07 3.22
N ASP A 264 -17.70 4.05 2.89
CA ASP A 264 -18.90 4.47 3.64
C ASP A 264 -20.00 3.39 3.88
N TYR A 265 -19.79 2.13 3.52
CA TYR A 265 -20.80 1.06 3.65
C TYR A 265 -20.30 -0.33 4.07
N SER A 266 -19.03 -0.53 4.44
CA SER A 266 -18.51 -1.89 4.74
C SER A 266 -17.92 -2.02 6.15
N ILE A 267 -18.40 -2.99 6.94
CA ILE A 267 -17.82 -3.38 8.24
C ILE A 267 -17.20 -4.78 8.09
N LEU A 268 -15.92 -4.94 8.42
CA LEU A 268 -15.27 -6.24 8.54
C LEU A 268 -15.58 -6.85 9.91
N CYS A 269 -16.14 -8.05 9.95
CA CYS A 269 -16.28 -8.83 11.20
C CYS A 269 -15.17 -9.87 11.28
N MET A 270 -14.32 -9.77 12.30
CA MET A 270 -13.24 -10.73 12.57
C MET A 270 -13.75 -11.77 13.57
N ALA A 271 -13.67 -13.05 13.22
CA ALA A 271 -13.96 -14.13 14.15
C ALA A 271 -12.76 -14.33 15.10
N GLY A 272 -12.90 -13.84 16.33
CA GLY A 272 -12.16 -14.30 17.53
C GLY A 272 -10.63 -14.11 17.54
N VAL A 273 -10.15 -13.11 18.27
CA VAL A 273 -9.41 -13.20 19.55
C VAL A 273 -8.98 -11.76 19.91
N VAL A 274 -9.29 -11.38 21.13
CA VAL A 274 -9.08 -10.06 21.74
C VAL A 274 -7.61 -9.67 21.74
N LEU A 275 -7.28 -8.42 21.39
CA LEU A 275 -6.24 -7.63 22.06
C LEU A 275 -6.45 -6.13 21.81
N LEU A 276 -6.70 -5.41 22.91
CA LEU A 276 -6.72 -3.94 23.01
C LEU A 276 -5.36 -3.36 22.58
N PHE A 277 -5.33 -2.18 21.95
CA PHE A 277 -4.60 -1.02 22.48
C PHE A 277 -5.13 0.31 21.92
N LEU A 278 -5.15 1.28 22.83
CA LEU A 278 -5.68 2.64 22.73
C LEU A 278 -4.86 3.52 21.78
N TRP A 279 -5.53 4.30 20.93
CA TRP A 279 -4.98 5.58 20.46
C TRP A 279 -5.99 6.70 20.69
N VAL A 280 -5.73 7.49 21.74
CA VAL A 280 -6.36 8.78 22.01
C VAL A 280 -5.41 9.83 21.43
N GLY A 281 -5.85 10.53 20.39
CA GLY A 281 -5.07 11.58 19.74
C GLY A 281 -5.97 12.54 18.97
N PHE A 282 -6.84 13.25 19.69
CA PHE A 282 -7.69 14.33 19.16
C PHE A 282 -6.82 15.49 18.64
N SER A 283 -7.10 15.96 17.41
CA SER A 283 -6.75 17.32 16.96
C SER A 283 -7.95 17.97 16.26
N MET A 284 -8.00 19.29 16.37
CA MET A 284 -9.18 20.16 16.38
C MET A 284 -9.97 20.28 15.08
N GLY A 285 -11.28 20.49 15.22
CA GLY A 285 -12.11 21.13 14.21
C GLY A 285 -13.37 21.74 14.83
N ARG A 286 -13.29 23.03 15.22
CA ARG A 286 -14.46 23.85 15.57
C ARG A 286 -15.45 23.84 14.40
N PHE A 287 -16.71 23.50 14.63
CA PHE A 287 -17.80 24.09 13.83
C PHE A 287 -19.01 24.44 14.69
N VAL A 288 -19.54 25.59 14.33
CA VAL A 288 -20.50 26.44 15.01
C VAL A 288 -21.92 26.08 14.57
N GLY A 289 -22.84 25.95 15.53
CA GLY A 289 -24.14 26.63 15.48
C GLY A 289 -25.36 25.92 14.86
N LYS A 290 -26.49 26.17 15.54
CA LYS A 290 -27.92 25.91 15.25
C LYS A 290 -28.40 24.53 15.75
N GLY A 291 -29.24 24.39 16.77
CA GLY A 291 -30.25 25.29 17.33
C GLY A 291 -31.62 24.83 16.88
N GLN A 292 -32.37 24.14 17.75
CA GLN A 292 -33.83 24.08 17.68
C GLN A 292 -34.43 23.70 19.03
N ARG A 293 -35.57 24.34 19.28
CA ARG A 293 -36.41 24.28 20.48
C ARG A 293 -37.14 22.95 20.60
#